data_AF-A0A212C646-F1
#
_entry.id   AF-A0A212C646-F1
#
_cell.length_a   1.000
_cell.length_b   1.000
_cell.length_c   1.000
_cell.angle_alpha   90.00
_cell.angle_beta   90.00
_cell.angle_gamma   90.00
#
_symmetry.space_group_name_H-M   'P 1'
#
loop_
_entity.id
_entity.type
_entity.pdbx_description
1 polymer ?
#
loop_
_entity_poly.entity_id
_entity_poly.type
_entity_poly.pdbx_seq_one_letter_code
_entity_poly.pdbx_strand_id
1 'polypeptide(L)'
;MLDVAAHQGWLVTVLNITNLVQMVIQGRWLKDSSLLTIPHIENHHLHIFRKWSPGVKVPRAGYHGSIECLPELIHVCAGKDHVFSSMIEKELPAPKMKQAWNFLSHLPVIDVGLSVKGWWDDAAEGHDEVSITTLASDKRSDNRWVRLHADQEYVLQVSLQRVSLGFHKGKQDSHAVTPRFPKSKDEGWFLILGEVDKRELIALKRVGYVRSHHVVSISFYTPEVPGRYIYTLYLMSDCYLGLDQQYDIHLHVTPASISAQADEISDALTDLRVK
;
A
#
# COMPACT_ATOMS: atom_id res chain seq x y z
N MET A 1 6.90 0.03 -20.91
CA MET A 1 6.62 -1.35 -20.46
C MET A 1 5.44 -1.38 -19.51
N LEU A 2 5.48 -0.66 -18.38
CA LEU A 2 4.39 -0.65 -17.40
C LEU A 2 3.04 -0.27 -18.01
N ASP A 3 2.95 0.85 -18.73
CA ASP A 3 1.69 1.32 -19.33
C ASP A 3 1.15 0.35 -20.39
N VAL A 4 2.04 -0.30 -21.14
CA VAL A 4 1.66 -1.30 -22.15
C VAL A 4 1.07 -2.54 -21.48
N ALA A 5 1.75 -3.05 -20.44
CA ALA A 5 1.24 -4.18 -19.67
C ALA A 5 -0.08 -3.85 -18.97
N ALA A 6 -0.22 -2.61 -18.48
CA ALA A 6 -1.43 -2.12 -17.84
C ALA A 6 -2.60 -2.04 -18.83
N HIS A 7 -2.38 -1.49 -20.03
CA HIS A 7 -3.37 -1.44 -21.09
C HIS A 7 -3.82 -2.84 -21.55
N GLN A 8 -2.96 -3.85 -21.45
CA GLN A 8 -3.29 -5.23 -21.79
C GLN A 8 -3.91 -6.02 -20.63
N GLY A 9 -4.12 -5.41 -19.45
CA GLY A 9 -4.71 -6.10 -18.32
C GLY A 9 -3.78 -7.15 -17.66
N TRP A 10 -2.45 -7.07 -17.85
CA TRP A 10 -1.53 -8.12 -17.38
C TRP A 10 -1.01 -7.85 -15.95
N LEU A 11 -1.72 -8.36 -14.93
CA LEU A 11 -1.38 -8.12 -13.53
C LEU A 11 0.04 -8.55 -13.17
N VAL A 12 0.38 -9.81 -13.46
CA VAL A 12 1.69 -10.39 -13.08
C VAL A 12 2.84 -9.61 -13.71
N THR A 13 2.68 -9.19 -14.97
CA THR A 13 3.68 -8.40 -15.69
C THR A 13 3.83 -7.02 -15.07
N VAL A 14 2.73 -6.36 -14.72
CA VAL A 14 2.73 -5.06 -14.04
C VAL A 14 3.46 -5.15 -12.69
N LEU A 15 3.12 -6.13 -11.85
CA LEU A 15 3.77 -6.34 -10.55
C LEU A 15 5.28 -6.58 -10.70
N ASN A 16 5.69 -7.41 -11.67
CA ASN A 16 7.10 -7.68 -11.93
C ASN A 16 7.86 -6.46 -12.46
N ILE A 17 7.24 -5.63 -13.30
CA ILE A 17 7.84 -4.38 -13.76
C ILE A 17 8.01 -3.41 -12.58
N THR A 18 7.03 -3.31 -11.69
CA THR A 18 7.12 -2.46 -10.49
C THR A 18 8.26 -2.91 -9.57
N ASN A 19 8.36 -4.22 -9.30
CA ASN A 19 9.50 -4.78 -8.56
C ASN A 19 10.85 -4.46 -9.22
N LEU A 20 10.94 -4.57 -10.55
CA LEU A 20 12.14 -4.24 -11.29
C LEU A 20 12.50 -2.75 -11.15
N VAL A 21 11.52 -1.85 -11.18
CA VAL A 21 11.75 -0.42 -10.96
C VAL A 21 12.37 -0.19 -9.58
N GLN A 22 11.79 -0.74 -8.52
CA GLN A 22 12.33 -0.62 -7.16
C GLN A 22 13.77 -1.18 -7.05
N MET A 23 14.04 -2.33 -7.67
CA MET A 23 15.37 -2.93 -7.72
C MET A 23 16.41 -2.03 -8.38
N VAL A 24 16.05 -1.40 -9.50
CA VAL A 24 16.92 -0.47 -10.23
C VAL A 24 17.16 0.81 -9.42
N ILE A 25 16.12 1.37 -8.82
CA ILE A 25 16.22 2.62 -8.02
C ILE A 25 17.04 2.39 -6.73
N GLN A 26 16.87 1.26 -6.05
CA GLN A 26 17.64 0.95 -4.85
C GLN A 26 19.02 0.34 -5.15
N GLY A 27 19.23 -0.17 -6.36
CA GLY A 27 20.42 -0.95 -6.70
C GLY A 27 20.52 -2.23 -5.88
N ARG A 28 19.40 -2.93 -5.69
CA ARG A 28 19.28 -4.15 -4.86
C ARG A 28 18.37 -5.19 -5.52
N TRP A 29 18.51 -6.45 -5.15
CA TRP A 29 17.62 -7.50 -5.64
C TRP A 29 16.38 -7.62 -4.75
N LEU A 30 15.23 -7.96 -5.35
CA LEU A 30 13.98 -8.20 -4.61
C LEU A 30 14.12 -9.30 -3.53
N LYS A 31 14.99 -10.29 -3.78
CA LYS A 31 15.27 -11.41 -2.86
C LYS A 31 16.20 -11.05 -1.70
N ASP A 32 16.85 -9.89 -1.74
CA ASP A 32 17.73 -9.45 -0.67
C ASP A 32 16.90 -9.04 0.55
N SER A 33 17.45 -9.14 1.76
CA SER A 33 16.75 -8.63 2.94
C SER A 33 16.51 -7.12 2.82
N SER A 34 15.26 -6.69 3.06
CA SER A 34 14.89 -5.27 3.04
C SER A 34 15.68 -4.46 4.08
N LEU A 35 16.19 -5.08 5.14
CA LEU A 35 17.03 -4.42 6.14
C LEU A 35 18.35 -3.89 5.55
N LEU A 36 18.81 -4.46 4.44
CA LEU A 36 20.00 -3.97 3.75
C LEU A 36 19.76 -2.60 3.10
N THR A 37 18.51 -2.15 2.92
CA THR A 37 18.24 -0.77 2.46
C THR A 37 18.79 0.29 3.43
N ILE A 38 18.93 -0.07 4.72
CA ILE A 38 19.45 0.82 5.76
C ILE A 38 20.94 1.09 5.52
N PRO A 39 21.38 2.37 5.55
CA PRO A 39 22.79 2.72 5.43
C PRO A 39 23.66 1.99 6.45
N HIS A 40 24.85 1.57 6.03
CA HIS A 40 25.85 0.86 6.85
C HIS A 40 25.45 -0.54 7.33
N ILE A 41 24.24 -1.01 7.02
CA ILE A 41 23.83 -2.39 7.28
C ILE A 41 24.26 -3.28 6.12
N GLU A 42 24.84 -4.42 6.47
CA GLU A 42 25.41 -5.39 5.54
C GLU A 42 24.93 -6.80 5.92
N ASN A 43 25.16 -7.78 5.05
CA ASN A 43 24.70 -9.16 5.27
C ASN A 43 25.17 -9.74 6.61
N HIS A 44 26.40 -9.44 7.03
CA HIS A 44 26.93 -9.94 8.30
C HIS A 44 26.23 -9.31 9.51
N HIS A 45 25.65 -8.11 9.40
CA HIS A 45 24.91 -7.46 10.48
C HIS A 45 23.53 -8.10 10.72
N LEU A 46 22.92 -8.77 9.74
CA LEU A 46 21.53 -9.24 9.82
C LEU A 46 21.24 -10.16 11.03
N HIS A 47 22.25 -10.89 11.51
CA HIS A 47 22.09 -11.79 12.64
C HIS A 47 21.74 -11.08 13.96
N ILE A 48 22.08 -9.78 14.12
CA ILE A 48 21.79 -9.02 15.35
C ILE A 48 20.30 -8.77 15.50
N PHE A 49 19.61 -8.46 14.40
CA PHE A 49 18.17 -8.23 14.35
C PHE A 49 17.37 -9.51 14.66
N ARG A 50 17.89 -10.66 14.22
CA ARG A 50 17.28 -11.96 14.53
C ARG A 50 17.42 -12.39 15.98
N LYS A 51 18.56 -12.07 16.61
CA LYS A 51 18.87 -12.46 18.00
C LYS A 51 18.40 -11.44 19.03
N TRP A 52 17.98 -10.25 18.60
CA TRP A 52 17.57 -9.22 19.53
C TRP A 52 16.30 -9.63 20.26
N SER A 53 16.38 -9.67 21.59
CA SER A 53 15.25 -9.87 22.47
C SER A 53 15.06 -8.61 23.32
N PRO A 54 13.86 -8.03 23.37
CA PRO A 54 13.61 -6.93 24.30
C PRO A 54 13.70 -7.49 25.72
N GLY A 55 14.79 -7.17 26.43
CA GLY A 55 14.92 -7.47 27.87
C GLY A 55 13.89 -6.75 28.75
N VAL A 56 13.10 -5.85 28.16
CA VAL A 56 12.05 -5.06 28.80
C VAL A 56 10.74 -5.38 28.10
N LYS A 57 9.71 -5.79 28.86
CA LYS A 57 8.33 -5.95 28.37
C LYS A 57 7.86 -4.64 27.74
N VAL A 58 7.93 -4.52 26.42
CA VAL A 58 7.35 -3.38 25.69
C VAL A 58 5.82 -3.53 25.79
N PRO A 59 5.10 -2.64 26.50
CA PRO A 59 3.72 -2.91 26.93
C PRO A 59 2.67 -2.93 25.81
N ARG A 60 3.08 -2.75 24.55
CA ARG A 60 2.18 -2.60 23.39
C ARG A 60 2.53 -3.46 22.17
N ALA A 61 3.64 -4.20 22.19
CA ALA A 61 4.03 -5.04 21.08
C ALA A 61 4.09 -6.49 21.55
N GLY A 62 3.05 -7.28 21.24
CA GLY A 62 3.05 -8.73 21.40
C GLY A 62 4.01 -9.44 20.43
N TYR A 63 5.08 -8.77 20.00
CA TYR A 63 6.04 -9.29 19.03
C TYR A 63 7.12 -10.07 19.77
N HIS A 64 7.04 -11.40 19.68
CA HIS A 64 8.00 -12.36 20.23
C HIS A 64 8.84 -13.02 19.12
N GLY A 65 9.08 -12.30 18.00
CA GLY A 65 9.77 -12.83 16.82
C GLY A 65 11.15 -12.21 16.58
N SER A 66 11.97 -12.90 15.80
CA SER A 66 13.16 -12.33 15.15
C SER A 66 12.76 -11.23 14.17
N ILE A 67 13.56 -10.17 14.06
CA ILE A 67 13.34 -9.11 13.07
C ILE A 67 14.02 -9.54 11.75
N GLU A 68 13.24 -9.72 10.70
CA GLU A 68 13.69 -10.18 9.39
C GLU A 68 13.48 -9.14 8.27
N CYS A 69 12.51 -8.25 8.45
CA CYS A 69 12.15 -7.24 7.47
C CYS A 69 12.05 -5.83 8.05
N LEU A 70 11.92 -4.85 7.15
CA LEU A 70 11.91 -3.43 7.47
C LEU A 70 10.64 -3.00 8.23
N PRO A 71 9.43 -3.44 7.86
CA PRO A 71 8.21 -3.16 8.63
C PRO A 71 8.29 -3.64 10.09
N GLU A 72 8.84 -4.83 10.34
CA GLU A 72 9.04 -5.36 11.69
C GLU A 72 10.01 -4.49 12.50
N LEU A 73 11.14 -4.09 11.90
CA LEU A 73 12.10 -3.20 12.56
C LEU A 73 11.47 -1.85 12.92
N ILE A 74 10.75 -1.24 11.97
CA ILE A 74 10.03 0.02 12.18
C ILE A 74 9.03 -0.13 13.33
N HIS A 75 8.26 -1.22 13.35
CA HIS A 75 7.28 -1.52 14.38
C HIS A 75 7.94 -1.65 15.77
N VAL A 76 9.04 -2.41 15.88
CA VAL A 76 9.76 -2.62 17.14
C VAL A 76 10.38 -1.32 17.65
N CYS A 77 10.98 -0.52 16.77
CA CYS A 77 11.56 0.76 17.13
C CYS A 77 10.50 1.76 17.59
N ALA A 78 9.30 1.75 17.00
CA ALA A 78 8.17 2.60 17.37
C ALA A 78 8.56 4.09 17.57
N GLY A 79 9.43 4.62 16.71
CA GLY A 79 9.91 6.01 16.79
C GLY A 79 11.07 6.28 17.76
N LYS A 80 11.59 5.25 18.44
CA LYS A 80 12.58 5.40 19.52
C LYS A 80 14.00 5.05 19.07
N ASP A 81 14.85 6.08 18.93
CA ASP A 81 16.25 5.92 18.51
C ASP A 81 17.04 4.98 19.42
N HIS A 82 16.88 5.11 20.73
CA HIS A 82 17.59 4.27 21.70
C HIS A 82 17.30 2.78 21.53
N VAL A 83 16.10 2.40 21.04
CA VAL A 83 15.76 1.00 20.78
C VAL A 83 16.59 0.48 19.61
N PHE A 84 16.61 1.22 18.49
CA PHE A 84 17.43 0.89 17.33
C PHE A 84 18.93 0.88 17.66
N SER A 85 19.42 1.95 18.30
CA SER A 85 20.82 2.08 18.70
C SER A 85 21.27 0.91 19.60
N SER A 86 20.43 0.47 20.56
CA SER A 86 20.75 -0.69 21.41
C SER A 86 20.90 -2.01 20.65
N MET A 87 20.30 -2.14 19.45
CA MET A 87 20.44 -3.34 18.61
C MET A 87 21.80 -3.40 17.92
N ILE A 88 22.36 -2.24 17.55
CA ILE A 88 23.50 -2.14 16.62
C ILE A 88 24.76 -1.51 17.22
N GLU A 89 24.71 -1.03 18.47
CA GLU A 89 25.81 -0.32 19.15
C GLU A 89 27.14 -1.09 19.21
N LYS A 90 27.06 -2.42 19.18
CA LYS A 90 28.25 -3.29 19.20
C LYS A 90 28.93 -3.45 17.84
N GLU A 91 28.20 -3.16 16.76
CA GLU A 91 28.64 -3.39 15.38
C GLU A 91 29.01 -2.08 14.67
N LEU A 92 28.32 -0.98 15.00
CA LEU A 92 28.46 0.29 14.29
C LEU A 92 28.83 1.46 15.20
N PRO A 93 29.79 2.32 14.80
CA PRO A 93 30.08 3.57 15.50
C PRO A 93 28.89 4.53 15.51
N ALA A 94 28.78 5.35 16.56
CA ALA A 94 27.74 6.36 16.75
C ALA A 94 27.37 7.21 15.50
N PRO A 95 28.31 7.75 14.69
CA PRO A 95 27.94 8.52 13.51
C PRO A 95 27.21 7.68 12.45
N LYS A 96 27.60 6.41 12.26
CA LYS A 96 26.94 5.50 11.31
C LYS A 96 25.56 5.09 11.82
N MET A 97 25.43 4.81 13.12
CA MET A 97 24.12 4.53 13.74
C MET A 97 23.15 5.69 13.54
N LYS A 98 23.60 6.92 13.76
CA LYS A 98 22.78 8.12 13.57
C LYS A 98 22.33 8.27 12.11
N GLN A 99 23.20 7.99 11.14
CA GLN A 99 22.82 8.00 9.72
C GLN A 99 21.80 6.90 9.39
N ALA A 100 22.00 5.69 9.92
CA ALA A 100 21.05 4.59 9.75
C ALA A 100 19.68 4.90 10.37
N TRP A 101 19.67 5.48 11.57
CA TRP A 101 18.46 5.94 12.24
C TRP A 101 17.78 7.06 11.48
N ASN A 102 18.53 8.04 10.98
CA ASN A 102 17.99 9.11 10.15
C ASN A 102 17.30 8.53 8.90
N PHE A 103 17.87 7.51 8.26
CA PHE A 103 17.21 6.84 7.15
C PHE A 103 15.92 6.14 7.58
N LEU A 104 16.00 5.27 8.60
CA LEU A 104 14.85 4.48 9.09
C LEU A 104 13.68 5.37 9.51
N SER A 105 13.99 6.49 10.15
CA SER A 105 13.02 7.46 10.65
C SER A 105 12.30 8.24 9.54
N HIS A 106 12.91 8.37 8.36
CA HIS A 106 12.32 9.09 7.22
C HIS A 106 11.62 8.16 6.22
N LEU A 107 11.58 6.85 6.44
CA LEU A 107 10.88 5.95 5.53
C LEU A 107 9.38 6.28 5.46
N PRO A 108 8.77 6.20 4.26
CA PRO A 108 7.39 6.59 4.09
C PRO A 108 6.46 5.42 4.46
N VAL A 109 6.17 5.30 5.76
CA VAL A 109 5.15 4.38 6.26
C VAL A 109 3.77 4.98 5.98
N ILE A 110 3.01 4.35 5.10
CA ILE A 110 1.68 4.80 4.69
C ILE A 110 0.63 3.91 5.36
N ASP A 111 -0.34 4.54 6.01
CA ASP A 111 -1.58 3.93 6.44
C ASP A 111 -2.62 4.03 5.32
N VAL A 112 -3.38 2.95 5.11
CA VAL A 112 -4.29 2.81 3.98
C VAL A 112 -5.71 2.56 4.47
N GLY A 113 -6.61 3.50 4.16
CA GLY A 113 -8.05 3.34 4.29
C GLY A 113 -8.68 3.03 2.94
N LEU A 114 -9.64 2.11 2.92
CA LEU A 114 -10.35 1.72 1.70
C LEU A 114 -11.85 1.95 1.87
N SER A 115 -12.47 2.51 0.85
CA SER A 115 -13.92 2.63 0.73
C SER A 115 -14.35 2.55 -0.73
N VAL A 116 -15.55 2.05 -0.98
CA VAL A 116 -16.15 2.01 -2.32
C VAL A 116 -17.24 3.05 -2.35
N LYS A 117 -17.23 3.89 -3.39
CA LYS A 117 -18.32 4.80 -3.74
C LYS A 117 -19.05 4.28 -4.96
N GLY A 118 -20.36 4.39 -4.95
CA GLY A 118 -21.22 4.06 -6.07
C GLY A 118 -22.68 4.06 -5.66
N TRP A 119 -23.52 3.45 -6.49
CA TRP A 119 -24.95 3.36 -6.27
C TRP A 119 -25.31 2.08 -5.49
N TRP A 120 -26.28 2.18 -4.58
CA TRP A 120 -26.77 1.09 -3.72
C TRP A 120 -28.29 1.15 -3.60
N ASP A 121 -28.96 -0.01 -3.55
CA ASP A 121 -30.41 -0.09 -3.36
C ASP A 121 -30.89 0.56 -2.03
N ASP A 122 -30.06 0.55 -0.98
CA ASP A 122 -30.36 1.03 0.37
C ASP A 122 -29.78 2.44 0.67
N ALA A 123 -29.58 3.27 -0.36
CA ALA A 123 -29.10 4.65 -0.18
C ALA A 123 -30.19 5.54 0.48
N ALA A 124 -30.38 5.39 1.79
CA ALA A 124 -31.01 6.43 2.59
C ALA A 124 -30.12 7.69 2.48
N GLU A 125 -30.72 8.80 2.05
CA GLU A 125 -30.11 10.10 1.73
C GLU A 125 -28.74 10.34 2.42
N GLY A 126 -27.64 10.14 1.67
CA GLY A 126 -26.31 10.62 2.04
C GLY A 126 -25.22 9.58 2.35
N HIS A 127 -25.45 8.28 2.19
CA HIS A 127 -24.43 7.24 2.37
C HIS A 127 -24.00 6.56 1.06
N ASP A 128 -23.39 7.33 0.15
CA ASP A 128 -22.86 6.80 -1.13
C ASP A 128 -21.51 6.06 -0.97
N GLU A 129 -21.04 5.83 0.26
CA GLU A 129 -19.70 5.32 0.55
C GLU A 129 -19.73 4.20 1.59
N VAL A 130 -19.22 3.02 1.23
CA VAL A 130 -19.06 1.87 2.13
C VAL A 130 -17.58 1.65 2.42
N SER A 131 -17.20 1.74 3.69
CA SER A 131 -15.83 1.44 4.14
C SER A 131 -15.54 -0.06 4.06
N ILE A 132 -14.39 -0.42 3.51
CA ILE A 132 -13.89 -1.79 3.46
C ILE A 132 -13.03 -2.04 4.71
N THR A 133 -13.34 -3.09 5.46
CA THR A 133 -12.50 -3.50 6.60
C THR A 133 -11.20 -4.11 6.10
N THR A 134 -10.07 -3.44 6.39
CA THR A 134 -8.72 -3.86 5.98
C THR A 134 -8.03 -4.79 6.99
N LEU A 135 -8.63 -5.00 8.18
CA LEU A 135 -8.05 -5.77 9.27
C LEU A 135 -8.49 -7.25 9.23
N ALA A 136 -7.52 -8.16 9.20
CA ALA A 136 -7.73 -9.61 9.17
C ALA A 136 -8.35 -10.23 10.44
N SER A 137 -8.77 -9.42 11.44
CA SER A 137 -9.12 -9.90 12.78
C SER A 137 -10.62 -10.06 13.07
N ASP A 138 -11.52 -9.72 12.13
CA ASP A 138 -12.96 -9.84 12.40
C ASP A 138 -13.50 -11.24 12.09
N LYS A 139 -13.81 -11.99 13.15
CA LYS A 139 -14.38 -13.36 13.15
C LYS A 139 -15.86 -13.44 12.70
N ARG A 140 -16.35 -12.48 11.90
CA ARG A 140 -17.71 -12.51 11.33
C ARG A 140 -17.61 -12.54 9.82
N SER A 141 -17.83 -13.73 9.24
CA SER A 141 -17.55 -14.05 7.84
C SER A 141 -18.37 -13.29 6.80
N ASP A 142 -19.56 -12.80 7.17
CA ASP A 142 -20.49 -12.19 6.22
C ASP A 142 -20.38 -10.66 6.13
N ASN A 143 -19.85 -9.98 7.15
CA ASN A 143 -19.72 -8.51 7.15
C ASN A 143 -18.50 -8.01 6.35
N ARG A 144 -17.66 -8.92 5.83
CA ARG A 144 -16.47 -8.58 5.03
C ARG A 144 -16.77 -8.35 3.55
N TRP A 145 -17.91 -8.85 3.06
CA TRP A 145 -18.25 -8.85 1.64
C TRP A 145 -19.04 -7.59 1.29
N VAL A 146 -18.45 -6.75 0.44
CA VAL A 146 -19.14 -5.57 -0.11
C VAL A 146 -20.07 -6.05 -1.22
N ARG A 147 -21.36 -5.74 -1.09
CA ARG A 147 -22.36 -6.07 -2.10
C ARG A 147 -22.34 -5.02 -3.20
N LEU A 148 -22.18 -5.45 -4.44
CA LEU A 148 -22.16 -4.59 -5.63
C LEU A 148 -23.05 -5.22 -6.71
N HIS A 149 -23.50 -4.44 -7.69
CA HIS A 149 -24.20 -4.99 -8.86
C HIS A 149 -23.22 -5.40 -9.95
N ALA A 150 -23.59 -6.40 -10.74
CA ALA A 150 -22.86 -6.84 -11.91
C ALA A 150 -22.88 -5.79 -13.02
N ASP A 151 -21.79 -5.73 -13.80
CA ASP A 151 -21.64 -4.85 -14.96
C ASP A 151 -21.92 -3.36 -14.67
N GLN A 152 -21.38 -2.87 -13.55
CA GLN A 152 -21.55 -1.49 -13.11
C GLN A 152 -20.20 -0.87 -12.73
N GLU A 153 -20.04 0.42 -13.01
CA GLU A 153 -18.87 1.18 -12.60
C GLU A 153 -18.97 1.59 -11.12
N TYR A 154 -17.91 1.29 -10.37
CA TYR A 154 -17.73 1.75 -8.99
C TYR A 154 -16.39 2.47 -8.84
N VAL A 155 -16.29 3.32 -7.82
CA VAL A 155 -15.08 4.06 -7.52
C VAL A 155 -14.51 3.60 -6.19
N LEU A 156 -13.35 2.95 -6.23
CA LEU A 156 -12.55 2.66 -5.05
C LEU A 156 -11.83 3.94 -4.58
N GLN A 157 -12.20 4.43 -3.41
CA GLN A 157 -11.51 5.50 -2.70
C GLN A 157 -10.41 4.91 -1.83
N VAL A 158 -9.17 5.31 -2.10
CA VAL A 158 -7.99 4.89 -1.33
C VAL A 158 -7.48 6.10 -0.55
N SER A 159 -7.71 6.12 0.76
CA SER A 159 -7.12 7.09 1.67
C SER A 159 -5.70 6.66 2.02
N LEU A 160 -4.73 7.53 1.74
CA LEU A 160 -3.32 7.34 2.04
C LEU A 160 -2.90 8.37 3.06
N GLN A 161 -2.42 7.90 4.21
CA GLN A 161 -1.93 8.78 5.28
C GLN A 161 -0.51 8.41 5.68
N ARG A 162 0.43 9.36 5.59
CA ARG A 162 1.80 9.11 6.09
C ARG A 162 1.80 9.09 7.62
N VAL A 163 2.22 7.97 8.20
CA VAL A 163 2.29 7.82 9.66
C VAL A 163 3.50 8.56 10.20
N SER A 164 3.25 9.58 11.02
CA SER A 164 4.32 10.22 11.79
C SER A 164 4.62 9.38 13.02
N LEU A 165 5.56 8.45 12.90
CA LEU A 165 5.99 7.56 13.99
C LEU A 165 6.89 8.29 15.03
N GLY A 166 6.61 9.56 15.35
CA GLY A 166 7.44 10.35 16.28
C GLY A 166 8.86 10.64 15.77
N PHE A 167 9.16 10.28 14.53
CA PHE A 167 10.44 10.33 13.84
C PHE A 167 10.88 11.76 13.39
N HIS A 168 10.74 12.77 14.26
CA HIS A 168 11.16 14.18 14.10
C HIS A 168 10.12 15.21 13.61
N LYS A 169 10.28 16.45 14.10
CA LYS A 169 9.63 17.72 13.71
C LYS A 169 10.39 18.43 12.54
N GLY A 170 10.92 17.66 11.60
CA GLY A 170 11.68 18.19 10.45
C GLY A 170 10.79 18.54 9.26
N LYS A 171 11.31 19.34 8.32
CA LYS A 171 10.63 19.60 7.04
C LYS A 171 10.62 18.30 6.24
N GLN A 172 9.44 17.73 6.03
CA GLN A 172 9.29 16.51 5.24
C GLN A 172 9.64 16.82 3.78
N ASP A 173 10.66 16.15 3.26
CA ASP A 173 11.10 16.26 1.87
C ASP A 173 10.37 15.22 1.02
N SER A 174 10.10 15.55 -0.25
CA SER A 174 9.57 14.61 -1.23
C SER A 174 10.65 13.70 -1.80
N HIS A 175 11.93 14.03 -1.59
CA HIS A 175 13.04 13.27 -2.15
C HIS A 175 13.24 11.92 -1.48
N ALA A 176 13.28 10.87 -2.30
CA ALA A 176 13.57 9.51 -1.87
C ALA A 176 15.07 9.31 -1.64
N VAL A 177 15.44 8.59 -0.58
CA VAL A 177 16.85 8.26 -0.29
C VAL A 177 17.28 7.08 -1.16
N THR A 178 18.02 7.38 -2.23
CA THR A 178 18.38 6.44 -3.30
C THR A 178 19.89 6.49 -3.58
N PRO A 179 20.77 6.06 -2.65
CA PRO A 179 22.21 6.31 -2.70
C PRO A 179 22.94 5.64 -3.88
N ARG A 180 22.33 4.63 -4.51
CA ARG A 180 22.88 3.91 -5.67
C ARG A 180 22.28 4.39 -6.99
N PHE A 181 21.35 5.33 -6.96
CA PHE A 181 20.73 5.90 -8.15
C PHE A 181 21.39 7.25 -8.48
N PRO A 182 21.88 7.48 -9.70
CA PRO A 182 22.67 8.65 -10.03
C PRO A 182 21.88 9.96 -10.13
N LYS A 183 20.54 9.91 -10.16
CA LYS A 183 19.66 11.07 -10.30
C LYS A 183 18.85 11.27 -9.03
N SER A 184 18.45 12.52 -8.75
CA SER A 184 17.44 12.76 -7.73
C SER A 184 16.11 12.12 -8.15
N LYS A 185 15.38 11.60 -7.17
CA LYS A 185 14.08 10.96 -7.39
C LYS A 185 13.15 11.36 -6.26
N ASP A 186 11.95 11.82 -6.61
CA ASP A 186 10.88 12.01 -5.65
C ASP A 186 10.16 10.70 -5.36
N GLU A 187 9.69 10.56 -4.13
CA GLU A 187 8.86 9.45 -3.68
C GLU A 187 7.56 9.39 -4.50
N GLY A 188 7.24 8.19 -4.98
CA GLY A 188 6.01 7.88 -5.67
C GLY A 188 5.50 6.48 -5.33
N TRP A 189 4.26 6.23 -5.72
CA TRP A 189 3.52 5.02 -5.43
C TRP A 189 2.69 4.58 -6.64
N PHE A 190 2.53 3.27 -6.76
CA PHE A 190 1.56 2.65 -7.66
C PHE A 190 0.44 2.04 -6.83
N LEU A 191 -0.80 2.40 -7.16
CA LEU A 191 -1.99 1.68 -6.73
C LEU A 191 -2.37 0.75 -7.87
N ILE A 192 -2.33 -0.55 -7.61
CA ILE A 192 -2.55 -1.61 -8.60
C ILE A 192 -3.70 -2.45 -8.09
N LEU A 193 -4.84 -2.43 -8.77
CA LEU A 193 -6.01 -3.26 -8.46
C LEU A 193 -6.06 -4.41 -9.46
N GLY A 194 -6.17 -5.64 -8.97
CA GLY A 194 -6.23 -6.82 -9.85
C GLY A 194 -6.93 -8.02 -9.23
N GLU A 195 -7.34 -8.95 -10.08
CA GLU A 195 -7.88 -10.25 -9.69
C GLU A 195 -6.76 -11.30 -9.83
N VAL A 196 -6.31 -11.85 -8.70
CA VAL A 196 -5.14 -12.74 -8.66
C VAL A 196 -5.40 -14.05 -9.38
N ASP A 197 -6.59 -14.62 -9.20
CA ASP A 197 -6.96 -15.93 -9.74
C ASP A 197 -6.97 -15.92 -11.28
N LYS A 198 -7.50 -14.84 -11.88
CA LYS A 198 -7.49 -14.62 -13.33
C LYS A 198 -6.20 -14.01 -13.85
N ARG A 199 -5.33 -13.53 -12.96
CA ARG A 199 -4.10 -12.77 -13.30
C ARG A 199 -4.41 -11.51 -14.11
N GLU A 200 -5.56 -10.93 -13.86
CA GLU A 200 -6.09 -9.80 -14.59
C GLU A 200 -5.89 -8.51 -13.80
N LEU A 201 -5.34 -7.49 -14.46
CA LEU A 201 -5.26 -6.16 -13.92
C LEU A 201 -6.57 -5.43 -14.21
N ILE A 202 -7.16 -4.89 -13.15
CA ILE A 202 -8.43 -4.15 -13.22
C ILE A 202 -8.13 -2.66 -13.39
N ALA A 203 -7.22 -2.11 -12.58
CA ALA A 203 -6.85 -0.70 -12.67
C ALA A 203 -5.43 -0.45 -12.17
N LEU A 204 -4.78 0.56 -12.75
CA LEU A 204 -3.48 1.05 -12.30
C LEU A 204 -3.49 2.57 -12.21
N LYS A 205 -3.06 3.11 -11.06
CA LYS A 205 -2.96 4.55 -10.82
C LYS A 205 -1.62 4.91 -10.21
N ARG A 206 -0.96 5.93 -10.79
CA ARG A 206 0.28 6.51 -10.24
C ARG A 206 -0.07 7.60 -9.24
N VAL A 207 0.57 7.58 -8.08
CA VAL A 207 0.40 8.56 -7.01
C VAL A 207 1.77 9.15 -6.69
N GLY A 208 1.84 10.46 -6.55
CA GLY A 208 3.07 11.14 -6.16
C GLY A 208 3.35 11.05 -4.65
N TYR A 209 4.13 12.00 -4.18
CA TYR A 209 4.49 12.12 -2.77
C TYR A 209 3.27 12.33 -1.84
N VAL A 210 3.15 11.48 -0.82
CA VAL A 210 2.09 11.55 0.20
C VAL A 210 2.58 12.37 1.40
N ARG A 211 2.10 13.61 1.51
CA ARG A 211 2.48 14.54 2.60
C ARG A 211 1.78 14.23 3.92
N SER A 212 0.47 14.39 3.94
CA SER A 212 -0.38 14.21 5.12
C SER A 212 -1.42 13.13 4.83
N HIS A 213 -2.61 13.55 4.42
CA HIS A 213 -3.74 12.71 4.03
C HIS A 213 -4.08 13.01 2.58
N HIS A 214 -4.14 11.97 1.75
CA HIS A 214 -4.43 12.08 0.33
C HIS A 214 -5.39 10.97 -0.07
N VAL A 215 -6.53 11.33 -0.67
CA VAL A 215 -7.52 10.35 -1.14
C VAL A 215 -7.40 10.21 -2.65
N VAL A 216 -7.32 8.97 -3.11
CA VAL A 216 -7.15 8.63 -4.51
C VAL A 216 -8.33 7.80 -4.98
N SER A 217 -9.09 8.32 -5.94
CA SER A 217 -10.18 7.60 -6.61
C SER A 217 -9.65 6.67 -7.71
N ILE A 218 -10.09 5.41 -7.75
CA ILE A 218 -9.81 4.44 -8.82
C ILE A 218 -11.15 3.89 -9.30
N SER A 219 -11.53 4.19 -10.54
CA SER A 219 -12.70 3.58 -11.18
C SER A 219 -12.41 2.15 -11.59
N PHE A 220 -13.40 1.27 -11.43
CA PHE A 220 -13.37 -0.10 -11.93
C PHE A 220 -14.78 -0.60 -12.24
N TYR A 221 -14.87 -1.56 -13.16
CA TYR A 221 -16.12 -2.27 -13.44
C TYR A 221 -16.18 -3.58 -12.65
N THR A 222 -17.38 -3.90 -12.17
CA THR A 222 -17.67 -5.22 -11.62
C THR A 222 -17.82 -6.26 -12.74
N PRO A 223 -17.53 -7.55 -12.46
CA PRO A 223 -17.77 -8.62 -13.42
C PRO A 223 -19.24 -8.72 -13.83
N GLU A 224 -19.49 -9.16 -15.07
CA GLU A 224 -20.85 -9.39 -15.60
C GLU A 224 -21.58 -10.54 -14.89
N VAL A 225 -20.83 -11.55 -14.43
CA VAL A 225 -21.40 -12.74 -13.81
C VAL A 225 -21.57 -12.50 -12.31
N PRO A 226 -22.77 -12.67 -11.74
CA PRO A 226 -22.96 -12.61 -10.30
C PRO A 226 -22.16 -13.69 -9.57
N GLY A 227 -21.58 -13.35 -8.44
CA GLY A 227 -20.71 -14.26 -7.72
C GLY A 227 -19.86 -13.59 -6.66
N ARG A 228 -18.96 -14.38 -6.07
CA ARG A 228 -17.98 -13.91 -5.08
C ARG A 228 -16.64 -13.74 -5.75
N TYR A 229 -16.09 -12.53 -5.66
CA TYR A 229 -14.80 -12.15 -6.24
C TYR A 229 -13.89 -11.58 -5.17
N ILE A 230 -12.59 -11.82 -5.30
CA ILE A 230 -11.57 -11.23 -4.46
C ILE A 230 -10.67 -10.39 -5.35
N TYR A 231 -10.78 -9.08 -5.18
CA TYR A 231 -9.87 -8.14 -5.81
C TYR A 231 -8.77 -7.80 -4.81
N THR A 232 -7.56 -7.66 -5.29
CA THR A 232 -6.41 -7.32 -4.44
C THR A 232 -5.87 -5.97 -4.86
N LEU A 233 -5.81 -5.04 -3.91
CA LEU A 233 -5.12 -3.76 -4.07
C LEU A 233 -3.69 -3.89 -3.56
N TYR A 234 -2.74 -3.57 -4.43
CA TYR A 234 -1.33 -3.43 -4.09
C TYR A 234 -0.98 -1.93 -4.03
N LEU A 235 -0.43 -1.49 -2.90
CA LEU A 235 0.26 -0.21 -2.78
C LEU A 235 1.76 -0.49 -2.86
N MET A 236 2.39 -0.12 -3.97
CA MET A 236 3.81 -0.39 -4.21
C MET A 236 4.60 0.91 -4.36
N SER A 237 5.74 1.03 -3.69
CA SER A 237 6.62 2.19 -3.87
C SER A 237 7.29 2.14 -5.25
N ASP A 238 7.54 3.29 -5.87
CA ASP A 238 8.42 3.34 -7.05
C ASP A 238 9.90 3.51 -6.70
N CYS A 239 10.21 3.69 -5.40
CA CYS A 239 11.55 3.98 -4.92
C CYS A 239 12.10 2.97 -3.92
N TYR A 240 11.29 2.43 -3.01
CA TYR A 240 11.78 1.62 -1.89
C TYR A 240 11.38 0.15 -2.02
N LEU A 241 12.21 -0.74 -1.48
CA LEU A 241 11.93 -2.17 -1.37
C LEU A 241 11.48 -2.51 0.05
N GLY A 242 10.47 -3.38 0.18
CA GLY A 242 10.00 -3.89 1.46
C GLY A 242 9.02 -2.98 2.20
N LEU A 243 8.45 -1.97 1.53
CA LEU A 243 7.37 -1.12 2.04
C LEU A 243 6.03 -1.35 1.32
N ASP A 244 5.98 -2.32 0.42
CA ASP A 244 4.79 -2.62 -0.35
C ASP A 244 3.72 -3.29 0.52
N GLN A 245 2.46 -2.97 0.25
CA GLN A 245 1.32 -3.43 1.02
C GLN A 245 0.27 -4.06 0.10
N GLN A 246 -0.47 -5.03 0.62
CA GLN A 246 -1.48 -5.78 -0.11
C GLN A 246 -2.77 -5.86 0.72
N TYR A 247 -3.91 -5.59 0.08
CA TYR A 247 -5.23 -5.62 0.71
C TYR A 247 -6.23 -6.38 -0.16
N ASP A 248 -6.85 -7.40 0.42
CA ASP A 248 -7.89 -8.18 -0.25
C ASP A 248 -9.28 -7.56 -0.01
N ILE A 249 -9.94 -7.18 -1.11
CA ILE A 249 -11.26 -6.60 -1.18
C ILE A 249 -12.24 -7.69 -1.61
N HIS A 250 -13.17 -8.02 -0.72
CA HIS A 250 -14.12 -9.10 -0.92
C HIS A 250 -15.42 -8.56 -1.50
N LEU A 251 -15.73 -8.93 -2.75
CA LEU A 251 -16.88 -8.44 -3.49
C LEU A 251 -17.92 -9.55 -3.64
N HIS A 252 -19.17 -9.25 -3.28
CA HIS A 252 -20.33 -10.09 -3.56
C HIS A 252 -21.15 -9.40 -4.64
N VAL A 253 -20.93 -9.83 -5.88
CA VAL A 253 -21.56 -9.28 -7.07
C VAL A 253 -22.95 -9.91 -7.21
N THR A 254 -23.97 -9.08 -7.13
CA THR A 254 -25.37 -9.42 -7.32
C THR A 254 -25.80 -9.13 -8.76
N PRO A 255 -26.94 -9.65 -9.23
CA PRO A 255 -27.44 -9.34 -10.57
C PRO A 255 -27.51 -7.83 -10.83
N ALA A 256 -27.33 -7.45 -12.10
CA ALA A 256 -27.42 -6.06 -12.54
C ALA A 256 -28.73 -5.42 -12.10
N SER A 257 -28.67 -4.18 -11.60
CA SER A 257 -29.84 -3.41 -11.20
C SER A 257 -30.40 -2.63 -12.39
N ILE A 258 -31.68 -2.85 -12.71
CA ILE A 258 -32.36 -2.16 -13.81
C ILE A 258 -32.52 -0.66 -13.51
N SER A 259 -32.63 -0.28 -12.23
CA SER A 259 -32.73 1.13 -11.83
C SER A 259 -31.42 1.88 -11.99
N ALA A 260 -30.29 1.23 -11.65
CA ALA A 260 -28.96 1.84 -11.81
C ALA A 260 -28.64 2.14 -13.30
N GLN A 261 -28.99 1.23 -14.20
CA GLN A 261 -28.82 1.43 -15.65
C GLN A 261 -29.74 2.52 -16.20
N ALA A 262 -30.93 2.73 -15.61
CA ALA A 262 -31.85 3.76 -16.03
C ALA A 262 -31.35 5.18 -15.67
N ASP A 263 -30.71 5.35 -14.52
CA ASP A 263 -30.09 6.61 -14.11
C ASP A 263 -28.89 6.97 -15.02
N GLU A 264 -28.02 6.01 -15.36
CA GLU A 264 -26.92 6.24 -16.33
C GLU A 264 -27.43 6.68 -17.70
N ILE A 265 -28.52 6.08 -18.20
CA ILE A 265 -29.15 6.47 -19.46
C ILE A 265 -29.77 7.86 -19.36
N SER A 266 -30.38 8.20 -18.22
CA SER A 266 -30.95 9.52 -17.97
C SER A 266 -29.87 10.60 -18.00
N ASP A 267 -28.78 10.41 -17.24
CA ASP A 267 -27.66 11.34 -17.16
C ASP A 267 -27.02 11.56 -18.54
N ALA A 268 -26.78 10.48 -19.30
CA ALA A 268 -26.24 10.56 -20.67
C ALA A 268 -27.17 11.32 -21.63
N LEU A 269 -28.49 11.19 -21.49
CA LEU A 269 -29.49 11.94 -22.28
C LEU A 269 -29.53 13.43 -21.90
N THR A 270 -29.31 13.77 -20.63
CA THR A 270 -29.18 15.17 -20.18
C THR A 270 -27.93 15.82 -20.75
N ASP A 271 -26.78 15.14 -20.73
CA ASP A 271 -25.52 15.67 -21.29
C ASP A 271 -25.58 15.87 -22.81
N LEU A 272 -26.34 15.04 -23.53
CA LEU A 272 -26.60 15.21 -24.96
C LEU A 272 -27.55 16.37 -25.28
N ARG A 273 -28.42 16.78 -24.35
CA ARG A 273 -29.34 17.93 -24.52
C ARG A 273 -28.68 19.29 -24.26
N VAL A 274 -27.51 19.31 -23.64
CA VAL A 274 -26.79 20.54 -23.26
C VAL A 274 -25.72 20.93 -24.30
N LYS A 275 -25.58 20.17 -25.40
CA LYS A 275 -24.68 20.48 -26.53
C LYS A 275 -25.42 21.01 -27.75
#